data_AF-A0A250J669-F1
#
_entry.id   AF-A0A250J669-F1
#
_cell.length_a   1.000
_cell.length_b   1.000
_cell.length_c   1.000
_cell.angle_alpha   90.00
_cell.angle_beta   90.00
_cell.angle_gamma   90.00
#
_symmetry.space_group_name_H-M   'P 1'
#
loop_
_entity.id
_entity.type
_entity.pdbx_description
1 polymer ?
#
loop_
_entity_poly.entity_id
_entity_poly.type
_entity_poly.pdbx_seq_one_letter_code
_entity_poly.pdbx_strand_id
1 'polypeptide(L)'
;MKPPKPLTPVFLQHTKRHGDLPADGEELERLLKHAVDRGCQGKPFGLADKVFVGYVAHRLPPTEEGVTLAQVFAKMNLEDLYLACACVHKVPEAIATLEAHHLTELRTWLMRTNSVSVVDEVCQNVRIQLLVGLTPAGPRLATYRGNSTLQHWINVVASRLLPPGKQPSGNGSLPASLLDALENIPFQGPNSEIELIKRRFMDAFRQALSDVLDELPKEQRRLLWYYYVKRLTTTKLGKIIGKDQSTASRKLALAREAVYEKTKRLLKERLSLASKEFDSFLAEIQSILDVSLSRILGETDDEEDERRFMDDFHQALSDVLDGLPKEQRRLLWHYYVKRLTAIELGKKIGEDQLTVSRRLELAREAVYEKTKCLLKERLPLDSTEFESLLAVIESNLDVSISQILGEMDDEDDETDDDDKE
;
A
#
# COMPACT_ATOMS: atom_id res chain seq x y z
N MET A 1 -52.18 -9.12 11.50
CA MET A 1 -50.73 -9.08 11.19
C MET A 1 -50.22 -10.52 11.17
N LYS A 2 -49.56 -10.97 10.10
CA LYS A 2 -48.91 -12.29 10.10
C LYS A 2 -47.81 -12.29 11.17
N PRO A 3 -47.66 -13.35 11.98
CA PRO A 3 -46.56 -13.43 12.94
C PRO A 3 -45.23 -13.30 12.19
N PRO A 4 -44.22 -12.60 12.76
CA PRO A 4 -42.91 -12.51 12.15
C PRO A 4 -42.38 -13.92 11.90
N LYS A 5 -41.95 -14.18 10.67
CA LYS A 5 -41.43 -15.50 10.28
C LYS A 5 -40.18 -15.82 11.12
N PRO A 6 -40.01 -17.06 11.59
CA PRO A 6 -38.88 -17.42 12.45
C PRO A 6 -37.53 -17.19 11.75
N LEU A 7 -36.54 -16.76 12.53
CA LEU A 7 -35.16 -16.50 12.13
C LEU A 7 -34.29 -17.75 12.22
N THR A 8 -34.63 -18.65 13.15
CA THR A 8 -33.92 -19.90 13.43
C THR A 8 -33.66 -20.76 12.19
N PRO A 9 -34.62 -21.00 11.27
CA PRO A 9 -34.35 -21.79 10.06
C PRO A 9 -33.28 -21.17 9.15
N VAL A 10 -33.26 -19.84 9.04
CA VAL A 10 -32.27 -19.12 8.22
C VAL A 10 -30.89 -19.20 8.86
N PHE A 11 -30.83 -19.06 10.19
CA PHE A 11 -29.59 -19.18 10.93
C PHE A 11 -28.99 -20.60 10.81
N LEU A 12 -29.80 -21.63 11.03
CA LEU A 12 -29.37 -23.03 10.92
C LEU A 12 -28.93 -23.42 9.51
N GLN A 13 -29.55 -22.83 8.47
CA GLN A 13 -29.15 -23.06 7.08
C GLN A 13 -27.75 -22.52 6.75
N HIS A 14 -27.33 -21.45 7.42
CA HIS A 14 -26.11 -20.71 7.08
C HIS A 14 -24.97 -20.85 8.10
N THR A 15 -25.28 -21.32 9.32
CA THR A 15 -24.28 -21.55 10.35
C THR A 15 -23.48 -22.82 10.07
N LYS A 16 -22.19 -22.79 10.36
CA LYS A 16 -21.29 -23.96 10.36
C LYS A 16 -21.06 -24.53 11.76
N ARG A 17 -21.72 -23.99 12.80
CA ARG A 17 -21.63 -24.47 14.18
C ARG A 17 -22.62 -25.61 14.39
N HIS A 18 -22.15 -26.75 14.91
CA HIS A 18 -22.97 -27.95 15.12
C HIS A 18 -23.03 -28.44 16.59
N GLY A 19 -22.33 -27.79 17.53
CA GLY A 19 -22.18 -28.28 18.93
C GLY A 19 -22.76 -27.40 20.05
N ASP A 20 -22.63 -26.06 19.96
CA ASP A 20 -22.97 -25.14 21.09
C ASP A 20 -24.26 -24.35 20.91
N LEU A 21 -25.16 -24.84 20.06
CA LEU A 21 -26.45 -24.18 19.86
C LEU A 21 -27.41 -24.54 21.00
N PRO A 22 -28.25 -23.60 21.47
CA PRO A 22 -29.31 -23.93 22.41
C PRO A 22 -30.15 -25.09 21.88
N ALA A 23 -30.37 -26.10 22.71
CA ALA A 23 -31.21 -27.26 22.34
C ALA A 23 -32.68 -26.87 22.16
N ASP A 24 -33.11 -25.78 22.81
CA ASP A 24 -34.42 -25.19 22.67
C ASP A 24 -34.45 -24.16 21.51
N GLY A 25 -35.30 -24.44 20.51
CA GLY A 25 -35.51 -23.54 19.37
C GLY A 25 -36.08 -22.18 19.76
N GLU A 26 -36.84 -22.08 20.87
CA GLU A 26 -37.36 -20.79 21.36
C GLU A 26 -36.27 -19.93 22.00
N GLU A 27 -35.30 -20.54 22.68
CA GLU A 27 -34.12 -19.86 23.21
C GLU A 27 -33.23 -19.33 22.08
N LEU A 28 -32.96 -20.15 21.06
CA LEU A 28 -32.21 -19.71 19.89
C LEU A 28 -32.91 -18.56 19.15
N GLU A 29 -34.22 -18.65 18.94
CA GLU A 29 -35.00 -17.58 18.31
C GLU A 29 -34.93 -16.26 19.11
N ARG A 30 -34.98 -16.32 20.45
CA ARG A 30 -34.82 -15.15 21.32
C ARG A 30 -33.42 -14.54 21.21
N LEU A 31 -32.37 -15.35 21.19
CA LEU A 31 -31.00 -14.86 21.02
C LEU A 31 -30.80 -14.17 19.67
N LEU A 32 -31.37 -14.72 18.59
CA LEU A 32 -31.28 -14.13 17.25
C LEU A 32 -32.03 -12.78 17.17
N LYS A 33 -33.23 -12.69 17.75
CA LYS A 33 -33.97 -11.43 17.83
C LYS A 33 -33.21 -10.39 18.64
N HIS A 34 -32.66 -10.78 19.79
CA HIS A 34 -31.85 -9.87 20.59
C HIS A 34 -30.59 -9.38 19.86
N ALA A 35 -29.96 -10.23 19.05
CA ALA A 35 -28.84 -9.83 18.21
C ALA A 35 -29.24 -8.85 17.11
N VAL A 36 -30.41 -9.05 16.47
CA VAL A 36 -30.99 -8.09 15.51
C VAL A 36 -31.29 -6.76 16.20
N ASP A 37 -31.97 -6.79 17.35
CA ASP A 37 -32.34 -5.59 18.11
C ASP A 37 -31.10 -4.79 18.49
N ARG A 38 -30.05 -5.46 18.99
CA ARG A 38 -28.74 -4.84 19.27
C ARG A 38 -28.09 -4.29 18.01
N GLY A 39 -28.09 -5.04 16.91
CA GLY A 39 -27.51 -4.60 15.64
C GLY A 39 -28.18 -3.34 15.09
N CYS A 40 -29.51 -3.22 15.24
CA CYS A 40 -30.24 -2.05 14.78
C CYS A 40 -30.36 -0.92 15.80
N GLN A 41 -29.71 -1.03 16.98
CA GLN A 41 -29.64 0.08 17.93
C GLN A 41 -29.01 1.30 17.23
N GLY A 42 -29.70 2.44 17.30
CA GLY A 42 -29.34 3.66 16.58
C GLY A 42 -30.21 3.92 15.35
N LYS A 43 -30.09 3.12 14.28
CA LYS A 43 -30.85 3.32 13.03
C LYS A 43 -31.11 2.01 12.27
N PRO A 44 -32.36 1.49 12.25
CA PRO A 44 -32.71 0.35 11.41
C PRO A 44 -32.83 0.83 9.96
N PHE A 45 -31.80 0.57 9.14
CA PHE A 45 -31.74 0.96 7.72
C PHE A 45 -32.77 0.24 6.82
N GLY A 46 -33.90 -0.23 7.36
CA GLY A 46 -34.90 -1.01 6.63
C GLY A 46 -34.44 -2.39 6.16
N LEU A 47 -33.29 -2.87 6.66
CA LEU A 47 -32.75 -4.19 6.32
C LEU A 47 -33.58 -5.29 7.00
N ALA A 48 -34.03 -6.28 6.23
CA ALA A 48 -34.82 -7.39 6.77
C ALA A 48 -33.99 -8.26 7.73
N ASP A 49 -34.53 -8.57 8.91
CA ASP A 49 -33.88 -9.34 9.98
C ASP A 49 -33.22 -10.64 9.49
N LYS A 50 -33.90 -11.34 8.58
CA LYS A 50 -33.40 -12.59 7.97
C LYS A 50 -32.09 -12.41 7.21
N VAL A 51 -31.93 -11.28 6.55
CA VAL A 51 -30.71 -10.95 5.81
C VAL A 51 -29.55 -10.76 6.79
N PHE A 52 -29.78 -10.01 7.87
CA PHE A 52 -28.78 -9.81 8.92
C PHE A 52 -28.43 -11.12 9.64
N VAL A 53 -29.43 -11.93 10.01
CA VAL A 53 -29.21 -13.23 10.66
C VAL A 53 -28.41 -14.18 9.78
N GLY A 54 -28.73 -14.27 8.48
CA GLY A 54 -27.93 -15.03 7.54
C GLY A 54 -26.50 -14.50 7.42
N TYR A 55 -26.33 -13.18 7.44
CA TYR A 55 -25.02 -12.53 7.38
C TYR A 55 -24.16 -12.84 8.62
N VAL A 56 -24.75 -12.80 9.82
CA VAL A 56 -24.10 -13.15 11.08
C VAL A 56 -23.72 -14.63 11.10
N ALA A 57 -24.62 -15.53 10.66
CA ALA A 57 -24.39 -16.98 10.67
C ALA A 57 -23.12 -17.40 9.90
N HIS A 58 -22.83 -16.74 8.77
CA HIS A 58 -21.61 -16.99 7.98
C HIS A 58 -20.32 -16.46 8.63
N ARG A 59 -20.42 -15.60 9.65
CA ARG A 59 -19.29 -14.84 10.23
C ARG A 59 -18.99 -15.19 11.68
N LEU A 60 -19.68 -16.19 12.21
CA LEU A 60 -19.42 -16.69 13.55
C LEU A 60 -17.98 -17.24 13.66
N PRO A 61 -17.30 -16.99 14.79
CA PRO A 61 -16.04 -17.66 15.10
C PRO A 61 -16.26 -19.18 15.26
N PRO A 62 -15.18 -19.98 15.19
CA PRO A 62 -15.26 -21.41 15.43
C PRO A 62 -15.85 -21.74 16.81
N THR A 63 -16.36 -22.98 16.89
CA THR A 63 -16.92 -23.57 18.11
C THR A 63 -15.76 -23.79 19.08
N GLU A 64 -15.83 -23.19 20.27
CA GLU A 64 -14.85 -23.35 21.35
C GLU A 64 -15.55 -24.11 22.48
N GLU A 65 -14.92 -25.15 23.01
CA GLU A 65 -15.50 -25.95 24.09
C GLU A 65 -15.90 -25.07 25.27
N GLY A 66 -17.18 -25.10 25.64
CA GLY A 66 -17.72 -24.34 26.77
C GLY A 66 -18.12 -22.89 26.47
N VAL A 67 -17.98 -22.41 25.23
CA VAL A 67 -18.38 -21.04 24.84
C VAL A 67 -19.76 -21.04 24.18
N THR A 68 -20.74 -20.41 24.83
CA THR A 68 -22.12 -20.35 24.32
C THR A 68 -22.29 -19.30 23.23
N LEU A 69 -23.29 -19.47 22.36
CA LEU A 69 -23.62 -18.48 21.32
C LEU A 69 -23.92 -17.08 21.91
N ALA A 70 -24.54 -17.02 23.09
CA ALA A 70 -24.80 -15.77 23.79
C ALA A 70 -23.49 -15.03 24.16
N GLN A 71 -22.47 -15.77 24.63
CA GLN A 71 -21.15 -15.21 24.93
C GLN A 71 -20.43 -14.72 23.67
N VAL A 72 -20.61 -15.42 22.54
CA VAL A 72 -20.09 -14.97 21.24
C VAL A 72 -20.74 -13.65 20.83
N PHE A 73 -22.06 -13.55 20.85
CA PHE A 73 -22.77 -12.31 20.53
C PHE A 73 -22.49 -11.16 21.50
N ALA A 74 -22.15 -11.45 22.76
CA ALA A 74 -21.73 -10.43 23.72
C ALA A 74 -20.38 -9.79 23.36
N LYS A 75 -19.45 -10.57 22.78
CA LYS A 75 -18.12 -10.10 22.38
C LYS A 75 -18.10 -9.41 21.00
N MET A 76 -19.10 -9.63 20.16
CA MET A 76 -19.18 -9.06 18.82
C MET A 76 -19.76 -7.63 18.83
N ASN A 77 -19.23 -6.78 17.96
CA ASN A 77 -19.76 -5.44 17.65
C ASN A 77 -20.92 -5.57 16.65
N LEU A 78 -22.10 -5.92 17.15
CA LEU A 78 -23.28 -6.20 16.33
C LEU A 78 -23.82 -4.96 15.60
N GLU A 79 -23.71 -3.78 16.20
CA GLU A 79 -24.12 -2.48 15.61
C GLU A 79 -23.32 -2.19 14.33
N ASP A 80 -22.00 -2.24 14.45
CA ASP A 80 -21.06 -2.10 13.35
C ASP A 80 -21.26 -3.19 12.29
N LEU A 81 -21.52 -4.43 12.71
CA LEU A 81 -21.77 -5.54 11.80
C LEU A 81 -23.08 -5.39 11.03
N TYR A 82 -24.11 -4.79 11.65
CA TYR A 82 -25.38 -4.47 11.01
C TYR A 82 -25.21 -3.37 9.97
N LEU A 83 -24.47 -2.29 10.29
CA LEU A 83 -24.10 -1.25 9.33
C LEU A 83 -23.33 -1.84 8.14
N ALA A 84 -22.34 -2.69 8.38
CA ALA A 84 -21.58 -3.37 7.35
C ALA A 84 -22.49 -4.24 6.45
N CYS A 85 -23.39 -5.02 7.05
CA CYS A 85 -24.36 -5.84 6.34
C CYS A 85 -25.25 -4.99 5.41
N ALA A 86 -25.79 -3.88 5.93
CA ALA A 86 -26.65 -2.99 5.15
C ALA A 86 -25.89 -2.31 3.99
N CYS A 87 -24.63 -1.92 4.20
CA CYS A 87 -23.77 -1.37 3.14
C CYS A 87 -23.48 -2.39 2.03
N VAL A 88 -23.18 -3.64 2.40
CA VAL A 88 -22.95 -4.74 1.42
C VAL A 88 -24.22 -5.01 0.60
N HIS A 89 -25.40 -4.86 1.19
CA HIS A 89 -26.69 -4.95 0.51
C HIS A 89 -27.11 -3.65 -0.20
N LYS A 90 -26.20 -2.68 -0.30
CA LYS A 90 -26.37 -1.43 -1.06
C LYS A 90 -27.53 -0.55 -0.56
N VAL A 91 -27.81 -0.60 0.73
CA VAL A 91 -28.82 0.28 1.34
C VAL A 91 -28.28 1.74 1.37
N PRO A 92 -28.94 2.70 0.70
CA PRO A 92 -28.40 4.06 0.55
C PRO A 92 -28.13 4.78 1.88
N GLU A 93 -29.04 4.65 2.84
CA GLU A 93 -28.91 5.30 4.15
C GLU A 93 -27.75 4.73 4.96
N ALA A 94 -27.45 3.44 4.81
CA ALA A 94 -26.32 2.79 5.47
C ALA A 94 -24.99 3.29 4.88
N ILE A 95 -24.91 3.38 3.55
CA ILE A 95 -23.73 3.93 2.86
C ILE A 95 -23.50 5.39 3.29
N ALA A 96 -24.56 6.21 3.33
CA ALA A 96 -24.46 7.59 3.80
C ALA A 96 -23.98 7.68 5.26
N THR A 97 -24.44 6.78 6.14
CA THR A 97 -23.97 6.70 7.53
C THR A 97 -22.49 6.30 7.61
N LEU A 98 -22.03 5.34 6.82
CA LEU A 98 -20.62 4.94 6.73
C LEU A 98 -19.73 6.11 6.29
N GLU A 99 -20.17 6.88 5.29
CA GLU A 99 -19.42 8.03 4.78
C GLU A 99 -19.36 9.18 5.80
N ALA A 100 -20.50 9.52 6.40
CA ALA A 100 -20.60 10.65 7.33
C ALA A 100 -19.85 10.43 8.65
N HIS A 101 -19.80 9.20 9.15
CA HIS A 101 -19.15 8.91 10.44
C HIS A 101 -17.76 8.32 10.23
N HIS A 102 -17.66 7.15 9.58
CA HIS A 102 -16.41 6.40 9.56
C HIS A 102 -15.37 6.95 8.57
N LEU A 103 -15.78 7.32 7.36
CA LEU A 103 -14.83 7.87 6.38
C LEU A 103 -14.40 9.29 6.71
N THR A 104 -15.28 10.09 7.33
CA THR A 104 -14.96 11.43 7.82
C THR A 104 -13.99 11.36 9.01
N GLU A 105 -14.21 10.43 9.94
CA GLU A 105 -13.27 10.17 11.03
C GLU A 105 -11.92 9.65 10.51
N LEU A 106 -11.95 8.72 9.54
CA LEU A 106 -10.73 8.22 8.90
C LEU A 106 -9.92 9.37 8.28
N ARG A 107 -10.57 10.26 7.53
CA ARG A 107 -9.91 11.43 6.95
C ARG A 107 -9.24 12.28 8.03
N THR A 108 -9.96 12.57 9.09
CA THR A 108 -9.46 13.36 10.23
C THR A 108 -8.24 12.69 10.88
N TRP A 109 -8.28 11.37 11.05
CA TRP A 109 -7.18 10.58 11.58
C TRP A 109 -5.94 10.60 10.66
N LEU A 110 -6.12 10.44 9.34
CA LEU A 110 -5.03 10.46 8.35
C LEU A 110 -4.36 11.83 8.25
N MET A 111 -5.13 12.92 8.32
CA MET A 111 -4.64 14.31 8.21
C MET A 111 -3.64 14.71 9.30
N ARG A 112 -3.54 13.93 10.39
CA ARG A 112 -2.63 14.23 11.51
C ARG A 112 -1.16 14.12 11.13
N THR A 113 -0.83 13.25 10.18
CA THR A 113 0.56 12.93 9.80
C THR A 113 0.80 12.94 8.30
N ASN A 114 -0.23 13.18 7.48
CA ASN A 114 -0.17 13.08 6.03
C ASN A 114 -0.62 14.37 5.33
N SER A 115 -0.11 14.61 4.13
CA SER A 115 -0.55 15.71 3.28
C SER A 115 -1.93 15.42 2.67
N VAL A 116 -2.63 16.49 2.27
CA VAL A 116 -3.98 16.42 1.69
C VAL A 116 -4.04 15.46 0.49
N SER A 117 -3.06 15.53 -0.42
CA SER A 117 -3.02 14.65 -1.60
C SER A 117 -2.93 13.16 -1.24
N VAL A 118 -2.18 12.80 -0.20
CA VAL A 118 -2.07 11.41 0.26
C VAL A 118 -3.37 10.96 0.92
N VAL A 119 -3.96 11.83 1.75
CA VAL A 119 -5.22 11.54 2.43
C VAL A 119 -6.36 11.33 1.43
N ASP A 120 -6.47 12.18 0.41
CA ASP A 120 -7.50 12.06 -0.63
C ASP A 120 -7.40 10.74 -1.38
N GLU A 121 -6.19 10.35 -1.79
CA GLU A 121 -5.93 9.08 -2.48
C GLU A 121 -6.25 7.88 -1.60
N VAL A 122 -5.82 7.88 -0.34
CA VAL A 122 -6.09 6.80 0.62
C VAL A 122 -7.59 6.69 0.90
N CYS A 123 -8.27 7.79 1.23
CA CYS A 123 -9.72 7.79 1.48
C CYS A 123 -10.51 7.26 0.28
N GLN A 124 -10.16 7.68 -0.93
CA GLN A 124 -10.81 7.21 -2.15
C GLN A 124 -10.59 5.71 -2.36
N ASN A 125 -9.36 5.23 -2.19
CA ASN A 125 -9.03 3.81 -2.32
C ASN A 125 -9.72 2.96 -1.25
N VAL A 126 -9.78 3.42 0.00
CA VAL A 126 -10.55 2.78 1.07
C VAL A 126 -12.01 2.67 0.67
N ARG A 127 -12.64 3.77 0.22
CA ARG A 127 -14.05 3.79 -0.20
C ARG A 127 -14.34 2.76 -1.29
N ILE A 128 -13.49 2.70 -2.32
CA ILE A 128 -13.61 1.72 -3.41
C ILE A 128 -13.50 0.29 -2.87
N GLN A 129 -12.49 0.00 -2.04
CA GLN A 129 -12.31 -1.33 -1.47
C GLN A 129 -13.49 -1.75 -0.58
N LEU A 130 -14.01 -0.84 0.25
CA LEU A 130 -15.08 -1.15 1.19
C LEU A 130 -16.41 -1.42 0.49
N LEU A 131 -16.80 -0.59 -0.49
CA LEU A 131 -18.16 -0.59 -1.04
C LEU A 131 -18.31 -1.29 -2.38
N VAL A 132 -17.24 -1.31 -3.19
CA VAL A 132 -17.27 -1.90 -4.53
C VAL A 132 -16.49 -3.22 -4.54
N GLY A 133 -15.29 -3.20 -3.96
CA GLY A 133 -14.31 -4.26 -4.14
C GLY A 133 -13.57 -4.10 -5.46
N LEU A 134 -12.26 -4.37 -5.44
CA LEU A 134 -11.41 -4.33 -6.64
C LEU A 134 -11.23 -5.73 -7.25
N THR A 135 -11.94 -6.73 -6.73
CA THR A 135 -11.72 -8.15 -7.02
C THR A 135 -13.06 -8.89 -7.18
N PRO A 136 -13.07 -10.09 -7.79
CA PRO A 136 -14.28 -10.92 -7.89
C PRO A 136 -14.89 -11.33 -6.53
N ALA A 137 -14.13 -11.19 -5.44
CA ALA A 137 -14.60 -11.45 -4.08
C ALA A 137 -15.60 -10.39 -3.57
N GLY A 138 -15.73 -9.26 -4.28
CA GLY A 138 -16.68 -8.21 -3.96
C GLY A 138 -16.18 -7.23 -2.88
N PRO A 139 -17.09 -6.45 -2.27
CA PRO A 139 -16.73 -5.41 -1.32
C PRO A 139 -16.01 -5.97 -0.09
N ARG A 140 -14.88 -5.36 0.29
CA ARG A 140 -14.08 -5.76 1.46
C ARG A 140 -14.87 -5.68 2.75
N LEU A 141 -15.86 -4.79 2.83
CA LEU A 141 -16.76 -4.68 3.98
C LEU A 141 -17.56 -5.98 4.21
N ALA A 142 -17.73 -6.82 3.19
CA ALA A 142 -18.29 -8.15 3.35
C ALA A 142 -17.42 -9.08 4.21
N THR A 143 -16.12 -8.83 4.38
CA THR A 143 -15.27 -9.68 5.21
C THR A 143 -15.24 -9.28 6.68
N TYR A 144 -15.81 -8.11 7.04
CA TYR A 144 -15.87 -7.65 8.42
C TYR A 144 -16.75 -8.56 9.28
N ARG A 145 -16.20 -9.05 10.40
CA ARG A 145 -16.84 -10.04 11.29
C ARG A 145 -17.33 -9.49 12.63
N GLY A 146 -17.02 -8.24 12.98
CA GLY A 146 -17.45 -7.63 14.25
C GLY A 146 -16.54 -7.91 15.46
N ASN A 147 -15.36 -8.51 15.29
CA ASN A 147 -14.44 -8.81 16.41
C ASN A 147 -13.72 -7.57 16.97
N SER A 148 -13.74 -6.47 16.23
CA SER A 148 -13.23 -5.15 16.63
C SER A 148 -14.22 -4.08 16.15
N THR A 149 -14.07 -2.84 16.60
CA THR A 149 -14.90 -1.74 16.08
C THR A 149 -14.64 -1.55 14.58
N LEU A 150 -15.69 -1.18 13.84
CA LEU A 150 -15.60 -0.94 12.40
C LEU A 150 -14.59 0.17 12.10
N GLN A 151 -14.54 1.21 12.92
CA GLN A 151 -13.57 2.29 12.77
C GLN A 151 -12.13 1.79 12.89
N HIS A 152 -11.83 0.97 13.91
CA HIS A 152 -10.49 0.41 14.06
C HIS A 152 -10.12 -0.47 12.87
N TRP A 153 -11.04 -1.31 12.41
CA TRP A 153 -10.83 -2.15 11.23
C TRP A 153 -10.61 -1.32 9.95
N ILE A 154 -11.35 -0.22 9.75
CA ILE A 154 -11.15 0.72 8.64
C ILE A 154 -9.77 1.39 8.72
N ASN A 155 -9.33 1.80 9.91
CA ASN A 155 -8.00 2.38 10.11
C ASN A 155 -6.90 1.36 9.73
N VAL A 156 -7.10 0.07 10.02
CA VAL A 156 -6.19 -0.99 9.56
C VAL A 156 -6.19 -1.13 8.04
N VAL A 157 -7.35 -1.03 7.38
CA VAL A 157 -7.43 -1.04 5.91
C VAL A 157 -6.70 0.17 5.32
N ALA A 158 -6.87 1.35 5.91
CA ALA A 158 -6.26 2.60 5.46
C ALA A 158 -4.76 2.65 5.69
N SER A 159 -4.26 2.16 6.83
CA SER A 159 -2.82 2.14 7.13
C SER A 159 -2.03 1.28 6.15
N ARG A 160 -2.68 0.27 5.54
CA ARG A 160 -2.10 -0.58 4.49
C ARG A 160 -1.99 0.11 3.13
N LEU A 161 -2.72 1.20 2.94
CA LEU A 161 -2.64 2.06 1.76
C LEU A 161 -1.69 3.25 1.97
N LEU A 162 -1.26 3.47 3.22
CA LEU A 162 -0.30 4.52 3.56
C LEU A 162 1.14 4.10 3.29
N PRO A 163 2.03 5.04 2.94
CA PRO A 163 3.46 4.78 2.92
C PRO A 163 4.01 4.39 4.31
N PRO A 164 4.95 3.43 4.41
CA PRO A 164 5.72 3.12 5.61
C PRO A 164 6.34 4.37 6.22
N GLY A 165 6.34 4.44 7.56
CA GLY A 165 6.82 5.61 8.31
C GLY A 165 5.83 6.79 8.38
N LYS A 166 4.69 6.72 7.68
CA LYS A 166 3.61 7.73 7.76
C LYS A 166 2.37 7.28 8.52
N GLN A 167 2.49 6.16 9.23
CA GLN A 167 1.45 5.68 10.14
C GLN A 167 1.29 6.71 11.26
N PRO A 168 0.06 7.14 11.57
CA PRO A 168 -0.16 8.07 12.68
C PRO A 168 0.17 7.39 14.01
N SER A 169 1.16 7.93 14.71
CA SER A 169 1.59 7.48 16.03
C SER A 169 0.55 7.89 17.08
N GLY A 170 -0.33 6.96 17.49
CA GLY A 170 -1.30 7.24 18.55
C GLY A 170 -2.21 6.06 18.91
N ASN A 171 -2.05 5.58 20.16
CA ASN A 171 -2.83 4.63 20.96
C ASN A 171 -3.55 3.48 20.24
N GLY A 172 -2.95 2.30 20.40
CA GLY A 172 -3.37 1.04 19.81
C GLY A 172 -2.25 0.58 18.91
N SER A 173 -1.21 -0.02 19.51
CA SER A 173 -0.08 -0.60 18.78
C SER A 173 -0.65 -1.51 17.70
N LEU A 174 -0.64 -1.01 16.46
CA LEU A 174 -1.07 -1.77 15.31
C LEU A 174 0.06 -2.74 14.95
N PRO A 175 -0.29 -3.90 14.40
CA PRO A 175 0.65 -4.99 14.34
C PRO A 175 1.76 -4.69 13.31
N ALA A 176 3.00 -4.68 13.80
CA ALA A 176 4.19 -4.29 13.03
C ALA A 176 4.69 -5.41 12.11
N SER A 177 4.08 -6.61 12.18
CA SER A 177 4.57 -7.81 11.52
C SER A 177 3.50 -8.60 10.78
N LEU A 178 3.93 -9.29 9.72
CA LEU A 178 3.21 -10.36 9.01
C LEU A 178 2.67 -11.42 10.00
N LEU A 179 3.40 -11.68 11.09
CA LEU A 179 3.04 -12.64 12.13
C LEU A 179 1.80 -12.21 12.92
N ASP A 180 1.73 -10.94 13.33
CA ASP A 180 0.62 -10.44 14.13
C ASP A 180 -0.69 -10.35 13.29
N ALA A 181 -0.57 -10.19 11.97
CA ALA A 181 -1.72 -10.29 11.05
C ALA A 181 -2.29 -11.72 10.99
N LEU A 182 -1.46 -12.75 11.24
CA LEU A 182 -1.85 -14.16 11.30
C LEU A 182 -2.31 -14.60 12.69
N GLU A 183 -1.88 -13.93 13.76
CA GLU A 183 -2.46 -14.13 15.11
C GLU A 183 -3.96 -13.84 15.14
N ASN A 184 -4.41 -12.92 14.28
CA ASN A 184 -5.82 -12.58 14.12
C ASN A 184 -6.58 -13.50 13.14
N ILE A 185 -5.89 -14.46 12.50
CA ILE A 185 -6.52 -15.47 11.63
C ILE A 185 -6.79 -16.72 12.47
N PRO A 186 -8.05 -17.16 12.60
CA PRO A 186 -8.37 -18.35 13.37
C PRO A 186 -7.91 -19.60 12.60
N PHE A 187 -6.72 -20.09 12.91
CA PHE A 187 -6.37 -21.48 12.66
C PHE A 187 -7.15 -22.37 13.63
N GLN A 188 -7.74 -23.46 13.15
CA GLN A 188 -8.42 -24.44 14.00
C GLN A 188 -7.43 -25.53 14.44
N GLY A 189 -7.32 -25.79 15.75
CA GLY A 189 -6.40 -26.78 16.34
C GLY A 189 -5.82 -26.39 17.72
N PRO A 190 -5.08 -27.28 18.40
CA PRO A 190 -4.40 -26.98 19.66
C PRO A 190 -3.23 -26.00 19.45
N ASN A 191 -3.05 -25.03 20.36
CA ASN A 191 -2.14 -23.87 20.21
C ASN A 191 -0.68 -24.18 19.82
N SER A 192 -0.11 -25.35 20.15
CA SER A 192 1.28 -25.69 19.80
C SER A 192 1.45 -26.23 18.38
N GLU A 193 0.46 -26.96 17.85
CA GLU A 193 0.48 -27.49 16.48
C GLU A 193 0.14 -26.40 15.46
N ILE A 194 -0.75 -25.48 15.82
CA ILE A 194 -1.11 -24.32 14.99
C ILE A 194 0.10 -23.43 14.71
N GLU A 195 0.91 -23.11 15.72
CA GLU A 195 2.07 -22.22 15.53
C GLU A 195 3.12 -22.85 14.60
N LEU A 196 3.28 -24.17 14.66
CA LEU A 196 4.14 -24.92 13.73
C LEU A 196 3.57 -24.91 12.30
N ILE A 197 2.25 -25.10 12.16
CA ILE A 197 1.55 -25.05 10.86
C ILE A 197 1.62 -23.65 10.25
N LYS A 198 1.45 -22.58 11.05
CA LYS A 198 1.58 -21.19 10.62
C LYS A 198 2.99 -20.89 10.09
N ARG A 199 4.05 -21.34 10.78
CA ARG A 199 5.44 -21.17 10.31
C ARG A 199 5.68 -21.91 9.00
N ARG A 200 5.30 -23.18 8.91
CA ARG A 200 5.43 -23.97 7.68
C ARG A 200 4.63 -23.36 6.52
N PHE A 201 3.45 -22.82 6.80
CA PHE A 201 2.64 -22.10 5.84
C PHE A 201 3.34 -20.81 5.38
N MET A 202 3.94 -20.05 6.29
CA MET A 202 4.66 -18.81 5.98
C MET A 202 5.89 -19.03 5.14
N ASP A 203 6.66 -20.08 5.42
CA ASP A 203 7.83 -20.42 4.61
C ASP A 203 7.39 -20.85 3.21
N ALA A 204 6.34 -21.68 3.11
CA ALA A 204 5.76 -22.07 1.82
C ALA A 204 5.20 -20.87 1.05
N PHE A 205 4.54 -19.93 1.72
CA PHE A 205 3.97 -18.71 1.15
C PHE A 205 5.06 -17.77 0.63
N ARG A 206 6.09 -17.49 1.44
CA ARG A 206 7.22 -16.64 1.02
C ARG A 206 7.94 -17.23 -0.17
N GLN A 207 8.23 -18.53 -0.13
CA GLN A 207 8.88 -19.22 -1.25
C GLN A 207 8.00 -19.16 -2.50
N ALA A 208 6.71 -19.48 -2.39
CA ALA A 208 5.79 -19.41 -3.52
C ALA A 208 5.69 -17.99 -4.09
N LEU A 209 5.68 -16.95 -3.26
CA LEU A 209 5.65 -15.57 -3.72
C LEU A 209 6.94 -15.17 -4.44
N SER A 210 8.11 -15.58 -3.93
CA SER A 210 9.40 -15.38 -4.61
C SER A 210 9.40 -16.02 -5.99
N ASP A 211 9.05 -17.31 -6.06
CA ASP A 211 9.06 -18.05 -7.33
C ASP A 211 8.09 -17.43 -8.36
N VAL A 212 6.93 -16.95 -7.90
CA VAL A 212 5.99 -16.23 -8.78
C VAL A 212 6.55 -14.92 -9.29
N LEU A 213 7.24 -14.16 -8.45
CA LEU A 213 7.87 -12.91 -8.87
C LEU A 213 8.98 -13.18 -9.89
N ASP A 214 9.78 -14.23 -9.70
CA ASP A 214 10.83 -14.66 -10.62
C ASP A 214 10.27 -15.11 -11.98
N GLU A 215 9.10 -15.75 -11.98
CA GLU A 215 8.37 -16.15 -13.20
C GLU A 215 7.53 -15.02 -13.84
N LEU A 216 7.38 -13.88 -13.17
CA LEU A 216 6.55 -12.78 -13.66
C LEU A 216 7.25 -12.04 -14.82
N PRO A 217 6.54 -11.63 -15.89
CA PRO A 217 7.13 -10.81 -16.94
C PRO A 217 7.79 -9.54 -16.37
N LYS A 218 8.98 -9.19 -16.90
CA LYS A 218 9.79 -8.05 -16.42
C LYS A 218 8.99 -6.74 -16.32
N GLU A 219 8.14 -6.46 -17.32
CA GLU A 219 7.27 -5.26 -17.32
C GLU A 219 6.29 -5.24 -16.13
N GLN A 220 5.70 -6.39 -15.78
CA GLN A 220 4.77 -6.50 -14.66
C GLN A 220 5.49 -6.43 -13.31
N ARG A 221 6.65 -7.09 -13.19
CA ARG A 221 7.49 -7.04 -11.98
C ARG A 221 7.93 -5.61 -11.69
N ARG A 222 8.39 -4.88 -12.70
CA ARG A 222 8.77 -3.48 -12.57
C ARG A 222 7.62 -2.58 -12.19
N LEU A 223 6.45 -2.79 -12.77
CA LEU A 223 5.28 -1.98 -12.44
C LEU A 223 4.85 -2.18 -10.98
N LEU A 224 5.00 -3.40 -10.46
CA LEU A 224 4.85 -3.69 -9.02
C LEU A 224 5.98 -3.04 -8.21
N TRP A 225 7.23 -3.13 -8.66
CA TRP A 225 8.38 -2.51 -7.98
C TRP A 225 8.26 -0.99 -7.88
N TYR A 226 7.92 -0.30 -8.98
CA TYR A 226 7.69 1.14 -8.99
C TYR A 226 6.59 1.55 -8.01
N TYR A 227 5.53 0.74 -7.90
CA TYR A 227 4.41 1.02 -7.02
C TYR A 227 4.73 0.71 -5.54
N TYR A 228 5.29 -0.47 -5.24
CA TYR A 228 5.49 -0.94 -3.86
C TYR A 228 6.84 -0.51 -3.27
N VAL A 229 7.91 -0.54 -4.06
CA VAL A 229 9.28 -0.17 -3.64
C VAL A 229 9.50 1.33 -3.82
N LYS A 230 9.31 1.86 -5.04
CA LYS A 230 9.53 3.30 -5.34
C LYS A 230 8.34 4.20 -5.04
N ARG A 231 7.20 3.64 -4.60
CA ARG A 231 6.02 4.37 -4.10
C ARG A 231 5.44 5.38 -5.09
N LEU A 232 5.53 5.08 -6.38
CA LEU A 232 5.01 5.94 -7.42
C LEU A 232 3.49 5.80 -7.51
N THR A 233 2.78 6.94 -7.57
CA THR A 233 1.32 6.94 -7.76
C THR A 233 0.96 6.42 -9.15
N THR A 234 -0.27 5.93 -9.33
CA THR A 234 -0.75 5.47 -10.64
C THR A 234 -0.67 6.56 -11.73
N THR A 235 -0.77 7.83 -11.34
CA THR A 235 -0.56 8.99 -12.24
C THR A 235 0.89 9.10 -12.69
N LYS A 236 1.85 8.99 -11.77
CA LYS A 236 3.30 9.02 -12.10
C LYS A 236 3.71 7.77 -12.87
N LEU A 237 3.19 6.60 -12.48
CA LEU A 237 3.34 5.35 -13.22
C LEU A 237 2.85 5.48 -14.65
N GLY A 238 1.69 6.11 -14.88
CA GLY A 238 1.19 6.40 -16.22
C GLY A 238 2.19 7.19 -17.06
N LYS A 239 2.73 8.28 -16.51
CA LYS A 239 3.77 9.07 -17.19
C LYS A 239 4.99 8.23 -17.55
N ILE A 240 5.49 7.44 -16.59
CA ILE A 240 6.64 6.56 -16.75
C ILE A 240 6.43 5.54 -17.88
N ILE A 241 5.28 4.87 -17.90
CA ILE A 241 4.98 3.84 -18.92
C ILE A 241 4.40 4.42 -20.22
N GLY A 242 4.36 5.75 -20.36
CA GLY A 242 3.80 6.45 -21.51
C GLY A 242 2.30 6.21 -21.74
N LYS A 243 1.51 6.04 -20.66
CA LYS A 243 0.06 5.78 -20.70
C LYS A 243 -0.70 6.73 -19.76
N ASP A 244 -2.02 6.80 -19.94
CA ASP A 244 -2.88 7.53 -19.01
C ASP A 244 -2.98 6.81 -17.66
N GLN A 245 -3.38 7.57 -16.62
CA GLN A 245 -3.50 7.08 -15.24
C GLN A 245 -4.44 5.87 -15.12
N SER A 246 -5.53 5.82 -15.91
CA SER A 246 -6.50 4.74 -15.86
C SER A 246 -5.93 3.45 -16.45
N THR A 247 -5.14 3.56 -17.51
CA THR A 247 -4.40 2.43 -18.11
C THR A 247 -3.32 1.92 -17.16
N ALA A 248 -2.58 2.81 -16.50
CA ALA A 248 -1.59 2.42 -15.49
C ALA A 248 -2.21 1.71 -14.29
N SER A 249 -3.33 2.22 -13.78
CA SER A 249 -4.11 1.59 -12.72
C SER A 249 -4.59 0.19 -13.13
N ARG A 250 -5.11 0.03 -14.35
CA ARG A 250 -5.55 -1.27 -14.87
C ARG A 250 -4.38 -2.26 -15.01
N LYS A 251 -3.24 -1.83 -15.56
CA LYS A 251 -2.04 -2.67 -15.67
C LYS A 251 -1.53 -3.11 -14.29
N LEU A 252 -1.55 -2.22 -13.30
CA LEU A 252 -1.19 -2.55 -11.92
C LEU A 252 -2.13 -3.58 -11.30
N ALA A 253 -3.44 -3.42 -11.51
CA ALA A 253 -4.43 -4.38 -11.04
C ALA A 253 -4.19 -5.77 -11.66
N LEU A 254 -3.93 -5.84 -12.96
CA LEU A 254 -3.64 -7.10 -13.67
C LEU A 254 -2.35 -7.76 -13.18
N ALA A 255 -1.28 -6.99 -12.93
CA ALA A 255 -0.04 -7.52 -12.39
C ALA A 255 -0.24 -8.09 -10.97
N ARG A 256 -1.00 -7.39 -10.12
CA ARG A 256 -1.36 -7.87 -8.77
C ARG A 256 -2.21 -9.14 -8.80
N GLU A 257 -3.18 -9.20 -9.71
CA GLU A 257 -4.04 -10.36 -9.91
C GLU A 257 -3.24 -11.57 -10.40
N ALA A 258 -2.31 -11.36 -11.35
CA ALA A 258 -1.43 -12.42 -11.84
C ALA A 258 -0.56 -13.00 -10.72
N VAL A 259 0.00 -12.15 -9.85
CA VAL A 259 0.75 -12.62 -8.68
C VAL A 259 -0.16 -13.40 -7.73
N TYR A 260 -1.34 -12.86 -7.39
CA TYR A 260 -2.29 -13.51 -6.49
C TYR A 260 -2.67 -14.93 -6.98
N GLU A 261 -3.12 -15.06 -8.23
CA GLU A 261 -3.58 -16.34 -8.78
C GLU A 261 -2.45 -17.36 -8.91
N LYS A 262 -1.26 -16.93 -9.35
CA LYS A 262 -0.10 -17.83 -9.42
C LYS A 262 0.36 -18.29 -8.03
N THR A 263 0.42 -17.39 -7.04
CA THR A 263 0.84 -17.73 -5.67
C THR A 263 -0.20 -18.65 -5.03
N LYS A 264 -1.49 -18.39 -5.25
CA LYS A 264 -2.59 -19.28 -4.86
C LYS A 264 -2.44 -20.68 -5.43
N ARG A 265 -2.14 -20.80 -6.73
CA ARG A 265 -1.91 -22.09 -7.39
C ARG A 265 -0.74 -22.85 -6.76
N LEU A 266 0.43 -22.21 -6.63
CA LEU A 266 1.63 -22.83 -6.06
C LEU A 266 1.41 -23.28 -4.60
N LEU A 267 0.68 -22.50 -3.82
CA LEU A 267 0.36 -22.87 -2.44
C LEU A 267 -0.60 -24.07 -2.36
N LYS A 268 -1.59 -24.15 -3.26
CA LYS A 268 -2.48 -25.32 -3.35
C LYS A 268 -1.69 -26.59 -3.66
N GLU A 269 -0.75 -26.51 -4.60
CA GLU A 269 0.11 -27.64 -4.99
C GLU A 269 1.05 -28.06 -3.86
N ARG A 270 1.73 -27.10 -3.21
CA ARG A 270 2.74 -27.37 -2.17
C ARG A 270 2.18 -27.88 -0.86
N LEU A 271 0.97 -27.44 -0.50
CA LEU A 271 0.39 -27.75 0.81
C LEU A 271 -0.58 -28.93 0.78
N SER A 272 -1.00 -29.41 -0.40
CA SER A 272 -1.92 -30.57 -0.55
C SER A 272 -3.20 -30.45 0.31
N LEU A 273 -3.74 -29.23 0.45
CA LEU A 273 -4.88 -28.93 1.34
C LEU A 273 -6.23 -28.99 0.59
N ALA A 274 -7.29 -29.44 1.28
CA ALA A 274 -8.65 -29.52 0.75
C ALA A 274 -9.22 -28.13 0.40
N SER A 275 -9.86 -28.01 -0.77
CA SER A 275 -9.99 -26.74 -1.51
C SER A 275 -10.88 -25.65 -0.87
N LYS A 276 -11.87 -25.99 -0.02
CA LYS A 276 -12.90 -25.02 0.41
C LYS A 276 -12.51 -24.16 1.62
N GLU A 277 -11.72 -24.67 2.55
CA GLU A 277 -11.25 -23.92 3.72
C GLU A 277 -10.09 -22.99 3.32
N PHE A 278 -9.28 -23.43 2.36
CA PHE A 278 -8.14 -22.68 1.82
C PHE A 278 -8.54 -21.48 0.96
N ASP A 279 -9.63 -21.56 0.19
CA ASP A 279 -10.11 -20.44 -0.62
C ASP A 279 -10.66 -19.28 0.25
N SER A 280 -11.26 -19.59 1.41
CA SER A 280 -11.67 -18.57 2.40
C SER A 280 -10.47 -17.94 3.11
N PHE A 281 -9.42 -18.73 3.34
CA PHE A 281 -8.17 -18.32 3.97
C PHE A 281 -7.31 -17.44 3.04
N LEU A 282 -7.20 -17.79 1.76
CA LEU A 282 -6.48 -16.99 0.76
C LEU A 282 -7.15 -15.65 0.44
N ALA A 283 -8.48 -15.55 0.59
CA ALA A 283 -9.18 -14.26 0.47
C ALA A 283 -8.78 -13.28 1.59
N GLU A 284 -8.49 -13.78 2.79
CA GLU A 284 -8.01 -13.00 3.93
C GLU A 284 -6.52 -12.58 3.74
N ILE A 285 -5.73 -13.42 3.05
CA ILE A 285 -4.28 -13.24 2.75
C ILE A 285 -4.02 -12.21 1.64
N GLN A 286 -5.02 -11.79 0.87
CA GLN A 286 -4.81 -10.75 -0.16
C GLN A 286 -4.23 -9.45 0.43
N SER A 287 -4.55 -9.16 1.70
CA SER A 287 -3.99 -8.00 2.40
C SER A 287 -2.55 -8.18 2.89
N ILE A 288 -2.08 -9.43 2.96
CA ILE A 288 -0.74 -9.85 3.39
C ILE A 288 0.21 -9.85 2.18
N LEU A 289 -0.32 -10.11 0.97
CA LEU A 289 0.42 -10.07 -0.28
C LEU A 289 1.02 -8.68 -0.57
N ASP A 290 0.26 -7.59 -0.38
CA ASP A 290 0.76 -6.23 -0.62
C ASP A 290 1.98 -5.87 0.26
N VAL A 291 1.97 -6.31 1.52
CA VAL A 291 3.09 -6.11 2.47
C VAL A 291 4.29 -7.00 2.09
N SER A 292 4.03 -8.24 1.69
CA SER A 292 5.07 -9.19 1.30
C SER A 292 5.76 -8.80 -0.01
N LEU A 293 5.00 -8.23 -0.96
CA LEU A 293 5.50 -7.69 -2.22
C LEU A 293 6.50 -6.54 -1.99
N SER A 294 6.17 -5.58 -1.11
CA SER A 294 7.10 -4.47 -0.79
C SER A 294 8.42 -4.94 -0.22
N ARG A 295 8.44 -6.07 0.50
CA ARG A 295 9.66 -6.60 1.13
C ARG A 295 10.49 -7.42 0.14
N ILE A 296 9.86 -8.38 -0.56
CA ILE A 296 10.56 -9.28 -1.50
C ILE A 296 11.03 -8.54 -2.76
N LEU A 297 10.23 -7.60 -3.29
CA LEU A 297 10.66 -6.75 -4.42
C LEU A 297 11.76 -5.75 -4.02
N GLY A 298 11.88 -5.44 -2.73
CA GLY A 298 13.02 -4.65 -2.22
C GLY A 298 14.29 -5.48 -2.03
N GLU A 299 14.18 -6.82 -2.01
CA GLU A 299 15.31 -7.75 -1.78
C GLU A 299 15.84 -8.38 -3.09
N THR A 300 15.24 -8.12 -4.26
CA THR A 300 15.55 -8.76 -5.57
C THR A 300 16.36 -7.86 -6.53
N ASP A 301 17.00 -8.48 -7.55
CA ASP A 301 17.96 -7.99 -8.58
C ASP A 301 17.90 -6.51 -9.05
N ASP A 302 16.79 -5.79 -8.85
CA ASP A 302 16.65 -4.38 -9.21
C ASP A 302 17.58 -3.46 -8.37
N GLU A 303 18.05 -3.87 -7.17
CA GLU A 303 19.08 -3.11 -6.42
C GLU A 303 20.47 -3.14 -7.09
N GLU A 304 20.85 -4.26 -7.71
CA GLU A 304 22.14 -4.36 -8.42
C GLU A 304 22.10 -3.58 -9.74
N ASP A 305 20.99 -3.67 -10.47
CA ASP A 305 20.75 -2.86 -11.67
C ASP A 305 20.69 -1.35 -11.33
N GLU A 306 20.11 -0.97 -10.18
CA GLU A 306 20.14 0.42 -9.69
C GLU A 306 21.52 0.89 -9.28
N ARG A 307 22.30 0.08 -8.55
CA ARG A 307 23.68 0.43 -8.19
C ARG A 307 24.52 0.62 -9.45
N ARG A 308 24.43 -0.31 -10.40
CA ARG A 308 25.11 -0.22 -11.68
C ARG A 308 24.68 1.01 -12.47
N PHE A 309 23.39 1.32 -12.49
CA PHE A 309 22.87 2.54 -13.10
C PHE A 309 23.42 3.80 -12.42
N MET A 310 23.49 3.83 -11.09
CA MET A 310 24.03 4.95 -10.34
C MET A 310 25.53 5.14 -10.59
N ASP A 311 26.28 4.06 -10.74
CA ASP A 311 27.70 4.11 -11.12
C ASP A 311 27.85 4.68 -12.55
N ASP A 312 27.05 4.20 -13.51
CA ASP A 312 27.03 4.70 -14.88
C ASP A 312 26.57 6.18 -14.95
N PHE A 313 25.63 6.58 -14.09
CA PHE A 313 25.17 7.96 -13.92
C PHE A 313 26.27 8.86 -13.36
N HIS A 314 26.95 8.47 -12.28
CA HIS A 314 28.04 9.25 -11.72
C HIS A 314 29.19 9.39 -12.72
N GLN A 315 29.52 8.33 -13.46
CA GLN A 315 30.53 8.42 -14.52
C GLN A 315 30.09 9.35 -15.65
N ALA A 316 28.85 9.24 -16.15
CA ALA A 316 28.34 10.12 -17.20
C ALA A 316 28.25 11.58 -16.72
N LEU A 317 27.89 11.82 -15.46
CA LEU A 317 27.85 13.16 -14.88
C LEU A 317 29.26 13.75 -14.74
N SER A 318 30.24 12.96 -14.30
CA SER A 318 31.65 13.37 -14.26
C SER A 318 32.15 13.78 -15.65
N ASP A 319 31.93 12.93 -16.66
CA ASP A 319 32.37 13.20 -18.04
C ASP A 319 31.73 14.50 -18.59
N VAL A 320 30.47 14.78 -18.23
CA VAL A 320 29.77 16.02 -18.63
C VAL A 320 30.36 17.23 -17.93
N LEU A 321 30.60 17.16 -16.61
CA LEU A 321 31.18 18.24 -15.83
C LEU A 321 32.61 18.56 -16.29
N ASP A 322 33.41 17.54 -16.62
CA ASP A 322 34.75 17.68 -17.22
C ASP A 322 34.71 18.31 -18.62
N GLY A 323 33.65 18.06 -19.38
CA GLY A 323 33.42 18.64 -20.70
C GLY A 323 32.82 20.05 -20.69
N LEU A 324 32.39 20.58 -19.53
CA LEU A 324 31.83 21.94 -19.44
C LEU A 324 32.91 23.01 -19.64
N PRO A 325 32.56 24.17 -20.22
CA PRO A 325 33.43 25.34 -20.20
C PRO A 325 33.86 25.69 -18.76
N LYS A 326 35.14 26.03 -18.57
CA LYS A 326 35.72 26.34 -17.24
C LYS A 326 34.88 27.34 -16.45
N GLU A 327 34.38 28.39 -17.10
CA GLU A 327 33.53 29.41 -16.46
C GLU A 327 32.23 28.84 -15.89
N GLN A 328 31.58 27.91 -16.60
CA GLN A 328 30.33 27.29 -16.15
C GLN A 328 30.60 26.31 -15.00
N ARG A 329 31.71 25.56 -15.08
CA ARG A 329 32.15 24.66 -14.02
C ARG A 329 32.46 25.40 -12.72
N ARG A 330 33.23 26.49 -12.79
CA ARG A 330 33.53 27.37 -11.64
C ARG A 330 32.27 27.97 -11.02
N LEU A 331 31.32 28.39 -11.85
CA LEU A 331 30.04 28.93 -11.39
C LEU A 331 29.24 27.88 -10.59
N LEU A 332 29.15 26.64 -11.12
CA LEU A 332 28.50 25.53 -10.43
C LEU A 332 29.26 25.12 -9.16
N TRP A 333 30.59 25.12 -9.18
CA TRP A 333 31.43 24.78 -8.03
C TRP A 333 31.23 25.77 -6.88
N HIS A 334 31.29 27.07 -7.14
CA HIS A 334 31.05 28.07 -6.11
C HIS A 334 29.63 28.00 -5.53
N TYR A 335 28.63 27.68 -6.35
CA TYR A 335 27.24 27.54 -5.89
C TYR A 335 26.99 26.25 -5.09
N TYR A 336 27.41 25.09 -5.60
CA TYR A 336 27.11 23.80 -4.99
C TYR A 336 28.14 23.38 -3.92
N VAL A 337 29.43 23.64 -4.13
CA VAL A 337 30.52 23.23 -3.22
C VAL A 337 30.77 24.31 -2.16
N LYS A 338 31.04 25.56 -2.57
CA LYS A 338 31.26 26.68 -1.62
C LYS A 338 29.97 27.24 -1.01
N ARG A 339 28.80 26.77 -1.46
CA ARG A 339 27.46 27.17 -0.98
C ARG A 339 27.22 28.69 -1.08
N LEU A 340 27.85 29.35 -2.05
CA LEU A 340 27.65 30.78 -2.29
C LEU A 340 26.27 31.03 -2.89
N THR A 341 25.59 32.05 -2.40
CA THR A 341 24.31 32.49 -2.96
C THR A 341 24.50 33.20 -4.30
N ALA A 342 23.44 33.28 -5.12
CA ALA A 342 23.48 34.00 -6.39
C ALA A 342 23.89 35.49 -6.22
N ILE A 343 23.60 36.08 -5.06
CA ILE A 343 23.99 37.46 -4.71
C ILE A 343 25.51 37.55 -4.47
N GLU A 344 26.06 36.63 -3.69
CA GLU A 344 27.50 36.59 -3.39
C GLU A 344 28.32 36.24 -4.63
N LEU A 345 27.83 35.32 -5.45
CA LEU A 345 28.39 35.01 -6.75
C LEU A 345 28.40 36.23 -7.68
N GLY A 346 27.27 36.95 -7.77
CA GLY A 346 27.18 38.17 -8.57
C GLY A 346 28.21 39.23 -8.17
N LYS A 347 28.41 39.42 -6.86
CA LYS A 347 29.47 40.30 -6.34
C LYS A 347 30.88 39.82 -6.71
N LYS A 348 31.13 38.51 -6.69
CA LYS A 348 32.45 37.93 -7.02
C LYS A 348 32.80 38.06 -8.50
N ILE A 349 31.83 37.86 -9.40
CA ILE A 349 32.07 37.86 -10.86
C ILE A 349 31.71 39.18 -11.55
N GLY A 350 31.22 40.18 -10.81
CA GLY A 350 30.85 41.49 -11.34
C GLY A 350 29.53 41.51 -12.13
N GLU A 351 28.59 40.60 -11.82
CA GLU A 351 27.30 40.47 -12.50
C GLU A 351 26.10 40.67 -11.55
N ASP A 352 24.94 41.02 -12.11
CA ASP A 352 23.69 41.12 -11.35
C ASP A 352 23.15 39.73 -10.95
N GLN A 353 22.47 39.66 -9.79
CA GLN A 353 21.88 38.44 -9.23
C GLN A 353 20.99 37.69 -10.24
N LEU A 354 20.20 38.41 -11.05
CA LEU A 354 19.30 37.80 -12.02
C LEU A 354 20.07 37.14 -13.16
N THR A 355 21.17 37.76 -13.60
CA THR A 355 22.08 37.22 -14.62
C THR A 355 22.74 35.94 -14.11
N VAL A 356 23.24 35.95 -12.88
CA VAL A 356 23.86 34.78 -12.23
C VAL A 356 22.86 33.62 -12.08
N SER A 357 21.66 33.91 -11.61
CA SER A 357 20.61 32.90 -11.42
C SER A 357 20.23 32.23 -12.76
N ARG A 358 20.09 33.03 -13.83
CA ARG A 358 19.82 32.51 -15.17
C ARG A 358 20.97 31.67 -15.72
N ARG A 359 22.22 32.08 -15.48
CA ARG A 359 23.40 31.30 -15.89
C ARG A 359 23.49 29.97 -15.14
N LEU A 360 23.17 29.95 -13.84
CA LEU A 360 23.11 28.72 -13.03
C LEU A 360 22.03 27.76 -13.54
N GLU A 361 20.84 28.28 -13.84
CA GLU A 361 19.73 27.48 -14.38
C GLU A 361 20.09 26.87 -15.74
N LEU A 362 20.64 27.67 -16.66
CA LEU A 362 21.10 27.18 -17.97
C LEU A 362 22.23 26.16 -17.85
N ALA A 363 23.18 26.37 -16.93
CA ALA A 363 24.26 25.41 -16.70
C ALA A 363 23.73 24.09 -16.13
N ARG A 364 22.79 24.15 -15.17
CA ARG A 364 22.13 22.97 -14.59
C ARG A 364 21.33 22.19 -15.63
N GLU A 365 20.54 22.89 -16.44
CA GLU A 365 19.75 22.29 -17.52
C GLU A 365 20.65 21.64 -18.57
N ALA A 366 21.75 22.31 -18.95
CA ALA A 366 22.74 21.76 -19.88
C ALA A 366 23.43 20.51 -19.33
N VAL A 367 23.74 20.46 -18.03
CA VAL A 367 24.28 19.26 -17.38
C VAL A 367 23.26 18.13 -17.44
N TYR A 368 22.02 18.38 -17.03
CA TYR A 368 20.95 17.37 -17.03
C TYR A 368 20.73 16.78 -18.43
N GLU A 369 20.53 17.60 -19.45
CA GLU A 369 20.25 17.13 -20.82
C GLU A 369 21.43 16.37 -21.43
N LYS A 370 22.67 16.82 -21.19
CA LYS A 370 23.87 16.10 -21.67
C LYS A 370 24.06 14.76 -20.97
N THR A 371 23.88 14.71 -19.64
CA THR A 371 23.97 13.46 -18.87
C THR A 371 22.88 12.49 -19.30
N LYS A 372 21.65 12.97 -19.51
CA LYS A 372 20.55 12.20 -20.09
C LYS A 372 20.90 11.64 -21.47
N CYS A 373 21.49 12.43 -22.36
CA CYS A 373 21.89 11.96 -23.69
C CYS A 373 22.95 10.84 -23.61
N LEU A 374 24.00 11.04 -22.80
CA LEU A 374 25.06 10.03 -22.65
C LEU A 374 24.56 8.74 -22.02
N LEU A 375 23.69 8.82 -21.01
CA LEU A 375 23.12 7.62 -20.41
C LEU A 375 22.25 6.83 -21.38
N LYS A 376 21.50 7.52 -22.24
CA LYS A 376 20.69 6.87 -23.28
C LYS A 376 21.54 6.13 -24.32
N GLU A 377 22.75 6.60 -24.58
CA GLU A 377 23.70 5.95 -25.49
C GLU A 377 24.44 4.78 -24.83
N ARG A 378 24.77 4.89 -23.53
CA ARG A 378 25.53 3.89 -22.78
C ARG A 378 24.70 2.70 -22.31
N LEU A 379 23.44 2.94 -21.99
CA LEU A 379 22.58 1.95 -21.36
C LEU A 379 21.60 1.38 -22.39
N PRO A 380 21.62 0.06 -22.65
CA PRO A 380 20.65 -0.60 -23.52
C PRO A 380 19.32 -0.79 -22.77
N LEU A 381 18.74 0.31 -22.30
CA LEU A 381 17.49 0.32 -21.55
C LEU A 381 16.32 0.65 -22.47
N ASP A 382 15.17 0.06 -22.19
CA ASP A 382 13.92 0.45 -22.82
C ASP A 382 13.51 1.87 -22.37
N SER A 383 12.65 2.53 -23.15
CA SER A 383 12.26 3.94 -22.88
C SER A 383 11.57 4.14 -21.52
N THR A 384 11.00 3.10 -20.94
CA THR A 384 10.24 3.14 -19.68
C THR A 384 11.18 2.96 -18.48
N GLU A 385 12.12 2.04 -18.59
CA GLU A 385 13.23 1.84 -17.65
C GLU A 385 14.02 3.14 -17.51
N PHE A 386 14.38 3.74 -18.64
CA PHE A 386 15.18 4.94 -18.72
C PHE A 386 14.51 6.15 -18.05
N GLU A 387 13.24 6.40 -18.35
CA GLU A 387 12.49 7.52 -17.76
C GLU A 387 12.27 7.38 -16.25
N SER A 388 12.21 6.15 -15.75
CA SER A 388 12.06 5.92 -14.31
C SER A 388 13.35 6.16 -13.54
N LEU A 389 14.48 5.78 -14.12
CA LEU A 389 15.79 6.03 -13.55
C LEU A 389 16.19 7.51 -13.70
N LEU A 390 15.69 8.20 -14.73
CA LEU A 390 15.79 9.66 -14.86
C LEU A 390 15.08 10.41 -13.73
N ALA A 391 13.94 9.91 -13.22
CA ALA A 391 13.28 10.53 -12.07
C ALA A 391 14.15 10.47 -10.80
N VAL A 392 14.98 9.42 -10.66
CA VAL A 392 15.97 9.28 -9.59
C VAL A 392 17.11 10.28 -9.80
N ILE A 393 17.57 10.44 -11.05
CA ILE A 393 18.57 11.46 -11.42
C ILE A 393 18.07 12.86 -11.07
N GLU A 394 16.87 13.25 -11.50
CA GLU A 394 16.32 14.59 -11.23
C GLU A 394 16.28 14.91 -9.73
N SER A 395 15.99 13.91 -8.90
CA SER A 395 15.91 14.07 -7.45
C SER A 395 17.28 14.17 -6.75
N ASN A 396 18.34 13.65 -7.38
CA ASN A 396 19.68 13.59 -6.79
C ASN A 396 20.72 14.44 -7.51
N LEU A 397 20.38 15.04 -8.66
CA LEU A 397 21.29 15.75 -9.55
C LEU A 397 22.13 16.79 -8.81
N ASP A 398 21.49 17.63 -7.99
CA ASP A 398 22.15 18.74 -7.29
C ASP A 398 23.13 18.24 -6.20
N VAL A 399 22.82 17.08 -5.59
CA VAL A 399 23.68 16.42 -4.60
C VAL A 399 24.87 15.77 -5.31
N SER A 400 24.64 15.07 -6.42
CA SER A 400 25.70 14.44 -7.21
C SER A 400 26.63 15.46 -7.87
N ILE A 401 26.11 16.60 -8.37
CA ILE A 401 26.94 17.71 -8.86
C ILE A 401 27.83 18.24 -7.73
N SER A 402 27.28 18.44 -6.53
CA SER A 402 28.03 18.91 -5.36
C SER A 402 29.12 17.93 -4.91
N GLN A 403 28.87 16.62 -4.99
CA GLN A 403 29.84 15.59 -4.61
C GLN A 403 30.99 15.51 -5.62
N ILE A 404 30.66 15.37 -6.91
CA ILE A 404 31.66 15.23 -7.97
C ILE A 404 32.52 16.48 -8.08
N LEU A 405 31.92 17.68 -8.07
CA LEU A 405 32.69 18.93 -8.08
C LEU A 405 33.50 19.16 -6.79
N GLY A 406 33.10 18.56 -5.67
CA GLY A 406 33.84 18.64 -4.41
C GLY A 406 35.07 17.72 -4.37
N GLU A 407 35.06 16.64 -5.16
CA GLU A 407 36.19 15.71 -5.34
C GLU A 407 37.16 16.18 -6.43
N MET A 408 36.65 16.99 -7.38
CA MET A 408 37.45 17.77 -8.31
C MET A 408 38.02 18.99 -7.57
N ASP A 409 39.10 18.80 -6.81
CA ASP A 409 39.83 19.91 -6.19
C ASP A 409 40.15 20.98 -7.26
N ASP A 410 39.66 22.21 -7.07
CA ASP A 410 40.09 23.36 -7.85
C ASP A 410 41.52 23.70 -7.41
N GLU A 411 42.53 23.12 -8.07
CA GLU A 411 43.96 23.48 -7.92
C GLU A 411 44.26 24.96 -8.27
N ASP A 412 43.26 25.77 -8.64
CA ASP A 412 43.44 27.10 -9.22
C ASP A 412 42.79 28.28 -8.43
N ASP A 413 42.29 28.10 -7.19
CA ASP A 413 41.80 29.24 -6.36
C ASP A 413 42.95 30.10 -5.78
N GLU A 414 44.21 29.87 -6.20
CA GLU A 414 45.41 30.60 -5.73
C GLU A 414 45.91 31.72 -6.66
N THR A 415 45.22 32.07 -7.76
CA THR A 415 45.66 33.20 -8.62
C THR A 415 44.50 34.07 -9.08
N ASP A 416 44.10 35.04 -8.25
CA ASP A 416 43.50 36.30 -8.75
C ASP A 416 43.44 37.42 -7.66
N ASP A 417 44.19 37.31 -6.56
CA ASP A 417 44.26 38.38 -5.53
C ASP A 417 45.47 39.34 -5.69
N ASP A 418 46.30 39.17 -6.72
CA ASP A 418 47.38 40.10 -7.09
C ASP A 418 47.02 40.84 -8.39
N ASP A 419 46.20 41.90 -8.29
CA ASP A 419 46.33 43.14 -9.08
C ASP A 419 45.08 44.03 -8.93
N LYS A 420 44.96 44.72 -7.79
CA LYS A 420 44.37 46.07 -7.72
C LYS A 420 45.04 46.89 -6.62
N GLU A 421 46.12 47.59 -7.02
CA GLU A 421 46.50 48.87 -6.41
C GLU A 421 45.39 49.92 -6.54
#